data_AF-A0A6A3QSB6-F1
#
_entry.id   AF-A0A6A3QSB6-F1
#
_cell.length_a   1.000
_cell.length_b   1.000
_cell.length_c   1.000
_cell.angle_alpha   90.00
_cell.angle_beta   90.00
_cell.angle_gamma   90.00
#
_symmetry.space_group_name_H-M   'P 1'
#
loop_
_entity.id
_entity.type
_entity.pdbx_description
1 polymer ?
#
loop_
_entity_poly.entity_id
_entity_poly.type
_entity_poly.pdbx_seq_one_letter_code
_entity_poly.pdbx_strand_id
1 'polypeptide(L)' 'MIAWSDPKSALTCLVNPTNPAGDKYGRGADEELHRDHVPDGHTIIVNKIVQPWVGPQ' A
#
# COMPACT_ATOMS: atom_id res chain seq x y z
N MET A 1 -4.15 -16.92 8.64
CA MET A 1 -3.68 -15.95 7.63
C MET A 1 -4.43 -14.66 7.92
N ILE A 2 -3.73 -13.59 8.29
CA ILE A 2 -4.37 -12.27 8.46
C ILE A 2 -4.50 -11.68 7.05
N ALA A 3 -5.73 -11.44 6.60
CA ALA A 3 -5.96 -10.78 5.33
C ALA A 3 -5.49 -9.33 5.44
N TRP A 4 -4.82 -8.81 4.42
CA TRP A 4 -4.40 -7.40 4.38
C TRP A 4 -5.61 -6.44 4.46
N SER A 5 -6.79 -6.94 4.07
CA SER A 5 -8.09 -6.28 4.14
C SER A 5 -8.86 -6.56 5.44
N ASP A 6 -8.21 -7.08 6.48
CA ASP A 6 -8.89 -7.32 7.76
C ASP A 6 -9.30 -5.98 8.39
N PRO A 7 -10.62 -5.70 8.52
CA PRO A 7 -11.10 -4.43 9.07
C PRO A 7 -10.82 -4.29 10.57
N LYS A 8 -10.38 -5.37 11.24
CA LYS A 8 -9.96 -5.34 12.66
C LYS A 8 -8.47 -5.11 12.81
N SER A 9 -7.71 -5.01 11.72
CA SER A 9 -6.30 -4.68 11.80
C SER A 9 -6.13 -3.31 12.49
N ALA A 10 -5.08 -3.15 13.29
CA ALA A 10 -4.73 -1.86 13.87
C ALA A 10 -3.84 -1.01 12.93
N LEU A 11 -3.19 -1.67 11.97
CA LEU A 11 -2.28 -1.06 10.99
C LEU A 11 -2.17 -1.96 9.76
N THR A 12 -2.22 -1.35 8.58
CA THR A 12 -1.95 -2.03 7.31
C THR A 12 -0.69 -1.47 6.66
N CYS A 13 0.29 -2.34 6.38
CA CYS A 13 1.52 -1.98 5.69
C CYS A 13 1.55 -2.64 4.31
N LEU A 14 1.73 -1.84 3.27
CA LEU A 14 1.79 -2.27 1.88
C LEU A 14 3.15 -1.93 1.30
N VAL A 15 3.68 -2.75 0.39
CA VAL A 15 4.92 -2.46 -0.34
C VAL A 15 4.58 -2.39 -1.83
N ASN A 16 4.86 -1.24 -2.45
CA ASN A 16 4.54 -1.00 -3.86
C ASN A 16 5.69 -0.24 -4.54
N PRO A 17 6.45 -0.85 -5.48
CA PRO A 17 6.32 -2.24 -5.96
C PRO A 17 6.57 -3.29 -4.88
N THR A 18 6.02 -4.50 -5.01
CA THR A 18 6.17 -5.58 -4.02
C THR A 18 7.63 -6.05 -3.93
N ASN A 19 8.04 -6.50 -2.75
CA ASN A 19 9.36 -7.10 -2.53
C ASN A 19 9.16 -8.57 -2.12
N PRO A 20 9.78 -9.57 -2.79
CA PRO A 20 10.81 -9.47 -3.84
C PRO A 20 10.30 -9.47 -5.29
N ALA A 21 9.01 -9.70 -5.52
CA ALA A 21 8.48 -9.93 -6.87
C ALA A 21 8.54 -8.71 -7.81
N GLY A 22 8.53 -7.49 -7.26
CA GLY A 22 8.59 -6.27 -8.04
C GLY A 22 7.25 -5.88 -8.68
N ASP A 23 6.16 -6.58 -8.36
CA ASP A 23 4.84 -6.32 -8.90
C ASP A 23 4.37 -4.92 -8.49
N LYS A 24 3.82 -4.18 -9.44
CA LYS A 24 3.28 -2.84 -9.20
C LYS A 24 1.79 -2.94 -9.06
N TYR A 25 1.25 -2.28 -8.05
CA TYR A 25 -0.16 -1.96 -8.07
C TYR A 25 -0.39 -0.87 -9.14
N GLY A 26 -1.54 -0.91 -9.82
CA GLY A 26 -1.89 0.03 -10.88
C GLY A 26 -1.86 1.50 -10.43
N ARG A 27 -1.83 2.44 -11.38
CA ARG A 27 -1.92 3.87 -11.07
C ARG A 27 -3.27 4.14 -10.38
N GLY A 28 -3.25 4.73 -9.18
CA GLY A 28 -4.46 4.94 -8.36
C GLY A 28 -4.83 3.78 -7.44
N ALA A 29 -4.11 2.66 -7.49
CA ALA A 29 -4.41 1.52 -6.62
C ALA A 29 -4.22 1.83 -5.14
N ASP A 30 -3.33 2.76 -4.77
CA ASP A 30 -3.20 3.20 -3.37
C ASP A 30 -4.49 3.92 -2.89
N GLU A 31 -5.16 4.67 -3.77
CA GLU A 31 -6.43 5.35 -3.48
C GLU A 31 -7.61 4.38 -3.47
N GLU A 32 -7.62 3.40 -4.39
CA GLU A 32 -8.60 2.31 -4.43
C GLU A 32 -8.50 1.42 -3.18
N LEU A 33 -7.27 1.09 -2.76
CA LEU A 33 -6.99 0.42 -1.50
C LEU A 33 -7.52 1.21 -0.30
N HIS A 34 -7.33 2.53 -0.30
CA HIS A 34 -7.86 3.41 0.74
C HIS A 34 -9.40 3.43 0.75
N ARG A 35 -10.03 3.51 -0.42
CA ARG A 35 -11.49 3.61 -0.53
C ARG A 35 -12.21 2.32 -0.11
N ASP A 36 -11.70 1.19 -0.55
CA ASP A 36 -12.48 -0.05 -0.53
C ASP A 36 -12.17 -0.92 0.71
N HIS A 37 -11.03 -0.70 1.37
CA HIS A 37 -10.52 -1.65 2.36
C HIS A 37 -10.11 -1.03 3.69
N VAL A 38 -10.21 0.29 3.85
CA VAL A 38 -9.70 1.00 5.03
C VAL A 38 -10.87 1.68 5.74
N PRO A 39 -11.27 1.13 6.90
CA PRO A 39 -12.29 1.76 7.73
C PRO A 39 -11.88 3.19 8.11
N ASP A 40 -12.85 4.08 8.26
CA ASP A 40 -12.60 5.45 8.74
C ASP A 40 -11.76 5.43 10.03
N GLY A 41 -10.66 6.21 10.05
CA GLY A 41 -9.74 6.30 11.18
C GLY A 41 -8.60 5.27 11.21
N HIS A 42 -8.52 4.38 10.21
CA HIS A 42 -7.42 3.43 10.08
C HIS A 42 -6.22 4.03 9.34
N THR A 43 -5.00 3.71 9.79
CA THR A 43 -3.76 4.22 9.18
C THR A 43 -3.16 3.19 8.23
N ILE A 44 -2.79 3.62 7.02
CA ILE A 44 -2.04 2.81 6.06
C ILE A 44 -0.65 3.39 5.87
N ILE A 45 0.35 2.51 5.86
CA ILE A 45 1.71 2.87 5.43
C ILE A 45 1.99 2.18 4.09
N VAL A 46 2.24 2.97 3.05
CA VAL A 46 2.66 2.47 1.74
C VAL A 46 4.16 2.66 1.58
N ASN A 47 4.91 1.57 1.63
CA ASN A 47 6.33 1.54 1.40
C ASN A 47 6.64 1.59 -0.11
N LYS A 48 7.29 2.68 -0.54
CA LYS A 48 7.71 2.93 -1.91
C LYS A 48 9.23 2.73 -2.11
N ILE A 49 9.91 1.99 -1.23
CA ILE A 49 11.38 1.88 -1.23
C ILE A 49 12.00 1.38 -2.54
N VAL A 50 11.24 0.61 -3.33
CA VAL A 50 11.70 0.10 -4.63
C VAL A 50 11.20 0.93 -5.82
N GLN A 51 10.52 2.06 -5.58
CA GLN A 51 10.28 3.06 -6.62
C GLN A 51 11.61 3.71 -7.01
N PRO A 52 11.89 3.91 -8.32
CA PRO A 52 13.09 4.62 -8.75
C PRO A 52 13.10 6.04 -8.19
N TRP A 53 14.22 6.47 -7.60
CA TRP A 53 14.41 7.86 -7.21
C TRP A 53 14.51 8.73 -8.47
N VAL A 54 13.58 9.68 -8.62
CA VAL A 54 13.54 10.61 -9.76
C VAL A 54 14.31 11.91 -9.54
N GLY A 55 14.79 12.16 -8.32
CA GLY A 55 15.63 13.29 -7.97
C GLY A 55 15.04 14.69 -8.24
N PRO A 56 15.76 15.76 -7.85
CA PRO A 56 15.44 17.12 -8.29
C PRO A 56 15.72 17.28 -9.80
N GLN A 57 14.90 18.08 -10.48
CA GLN A 57 15.17 18.56 -11.85
C GLN A 57 15.99 19.85 -11.83
#